data_AF-A0A4Y7RJG5-F1
#
_entry.id   AF-A0A4Y7RJG5-F1
#
_cell.length_a   1.000
_cell.length_b   1.000
_cell.length_c   1.000
_cell.angle_alpha   90.00
_cell.angle_beta   90.00
_cell.angle_gamma   90.00
#
_symmetry.space_group_name_H-M   'P 1'
#
loop_
_entity.id
_entity.type
_entity.pdbx_description
1 polymer ?
#
loop_
_entity_poly.entity_id
_entity_poly.type
_entity_poly.pdbx_seq_one_letter_code
_entity_poly.pdbx_strand_id
1 'polypeptide(L)'
;MGSIEGSLYLEGKSLKGDLVNQTGLDLRDSRLVLGGRVIRIGRIPAGGTVHIEEKLEGLNIPPGPEMLLAELGGRGNQPRPGDPFFRERQILSENVYGELGWPAGIQFIGWHDGPPGVFEVAGKPGQREDCGLVLVKQAIKMDIAAGRFHLPAGFITPRRGDLKYTALTGVESKVIYDGHVNLVYNIDDAGIRSNFKIEALDIQYIQGQFASPVEIYNCQQDKWEQLPDGGRRITADELSRYLNDNKVRLKVAGESPAPYPVWPGLAVEGVVS
;
A
#
# COMPACT_ATOMS: atom_id res chain seq x y z
N MET A 1 17.74 -18.92 1.83
CA MET A 1 17.27 -18.06 2.93
C MET A 1 15.90 -18.54 3.34
N GLY A 2 15.59 -18.54 4.64
CA GLY A 2 14.24 -18.85 5.10
C GLY A 2 13.28 -17.66 4.96
N SER A 3 12.11 -17.74 5.58
CA SER A 3 10.99 -16.80 5.42
C SER A 3 10.44 -16.32 6.75
N ILE A 4 9.62 -15.28 6.71
CA ILE A 4 8.66 -15.01 7.78
C ILE A 4 7.46 -15.94 7.58
N GLU A 5 7.25 -16.86 8.51
CA GLU A 5 6.11 -17.79 8.49
C GLU A 5 4.99 -17.29 9.39
N GLY A 6 3.80 -17.81 9.17
CA GLY A 6 2.60 -17.42 9.90
C GLY A 6 1.49 -16.91 8.98
N SER A 7 0.38 -16.55 9.60
CA SER A 7 -0.82 -16.08 8.92
C SER A 7 -1.41 -14.92 9.70
N LEU A 8 -1.76 -13.86 8.98
CA LEU A 8 -2.53 -12.75 9.53
C LEU A 8 -3.97 -12.88 9.06
N TYR A 9 -4.90 -12.47 9.90
CA TYR A 9 -6.31 -12.41 9.56
C TYR A 9 -6.94 -11.11 10.01
N LEU A 10 -7.98 -10.70 9.27
CA LEU A 10 -8.82 -9.57 9.65
C LEU A 10 -10.02 -10.08 10.45
N GLU A 11 -10.22 -9.50 11.63
CA GLU A 11 -11.41 -9.70 12.45
C GLU A 11 -12.06 -8.32 12.70
N GLY A 12 -13.13 -8.03 11.98
CA GLY A 12 -13.73 -6.70 11.98
C GLY A 12 -12.73 -5.63 11.56
N LYS A 13 -12.40 -4.71 12.49
CA LYS A 13 -11.42 -3.63 12.28
C LYS A 13 -10.04 -3.93 12.90
N SER A 14 -9.73 -5.19 13.18
CA SER A 14 -8.45 -5.57 13.78
C SER A 14 -7.67 -6.51 12.87
N LEU A 15 -6.37 -6.28 12.75
CA LEU A 15 -5.42 -7.22 12.17
C LEU A 15 -4.84 -8.07 13.28
N LYS A 16 -4.96 -9.39 13.16
CA LYS A 16 -4.52 -10.35 14.19
C LYS A 16 -3.70 -11.49 13.59
N GLY A 17 -2.85 -12.10 14.41
CA GLY A 17 -2.14 -13.34 14.05
C GLY A 17 -0.72 -13.36 14.59
N ASP A 18 0.00 -14.44 14.26
CA ASP A 18 1.37 -14.64 14.71
C ASP A 18 2.31 -14.71 13.50
N LEU A 19 3.49 -14.11 13.64
CA LEU A 19 4.58 -14.18 12.67
C LEU A 19 5.81 -14.77 13.31
N VAL A 20 6.45 -15.72 12.62
CA VAL A 20 7.64 -16.43 13.06
C VAL A 20 8.80 -16.13 12.12
N ASN A 21 9.92 -15.69 12.66
CA ASN A 21 11.11 -15.39 11.88
C ASN A 21 11.93 -16.66 11.61
N GLN A 22 11.67 -17.33 10.49
CA GLN A 22 12.46 -18.48 10.02
C GLN A 22 13.58 -18.09 9.05
N THR A 23 13.92 -16.79 8.94
CA THR A 23 14.95 -16.34 7.98
C THR A 23 16.36 -16.76 8.37
N GLY A 24 16.58 -17.08 9.65
CA GLY A 24 17.90 -17.33 10.24
C GLY A 24 18.67 -16.05 10.62
N LEU A 25 18.06 -14.87 10.45
CA LEU A 25 18.67 -13.57 10.77
C LEU A 25 17.96 -12.93 11.96
N ASP A 26 18.72 -12.24 12.82
CA ASP A 26 18.13 -11.35 13.84
C ASP A 26 17.63 -10.06 13.18
N LEU A 27 16.33 -9.77 13.29
CA LEU A 27 15.71 -8.59 12.68
C LEU A 27 15.46 -7.52 13.74
N ARG A 28 15.98 -6.29 13.58
CA ARG A 28 15.85 -5.21 14.59
C ARG A 28 14.60 -4.35 14.46
N ASP A 29 14.24 -3.96 13.25
CA ASP A 29 13.22 -2.94 12.95
C ASP A 29 12.18 -3.52 12.00
N SER A 30 11.46 -4.54 12.47
CA SER A 30 10.42 -5.21 11.70
C SER A 30 9.15 -4.39 11.67
N ARG A 31 8.48 -4.36 10.52
CA ARG A 31 7.29 -3.57 10.24
C ARG A 31 6.36 -4.31 9.29
N LEU A 32 5.05 -4.08 9.42
CA LEU A 32 4.07 -4.41 8.39
C LEU A 32 3.64 -3.15 7.67
N VAL A 33 3.57 -3.20 6.35
CA VAL A 33 2.96 -2.16 5.53
C VAL A 33 1.62 -2.70 5.03
N LEU A 34 0.55 -1.97 5.38
CA LEU A 34 -0.82 -2.34 5.06
C LEU A 34 -1.57 -1.10 4.55
N GLY A 35 -1.86 -1.08 3.25
CA GLY A 35 -2.57 0.04 2.63
C GLY A 35 -1.92 1.41 2.88
N GLY A 36 -0.59 1.45 2.81
CA GLY A 36 0.22 2.63 3.14
C GLY A 36 0.47 2.85 4.63
N ARG A 37 -0.30 2.22 5.53
CA ARG A 37 -0.04 2.29 6.98
C ARG A 37 1.17 1.45 7.35
N VAL A 38 2.01 1.98 8.25
CA VAL A 38 3.13 1.25 8.84
C VAL A 38 2.73 0.82 10.25
N ILE A 39 2.70 -0.49 10.49
CA ILE A 39 2.56 -1.11 11.79
C ILE A 39 3.97 -1.48 12.28
N ARG A 40 4.36 -0.97 13.45
CA ARG A 40 5.69 -1.21 14.02
C ARG A 40 5.66 -2.49 14.84
N ILE A 41 6.46 -3.47 14.45
CA ILE A 41 6.61 -4.72 15.19
C ILE A 41 7.83 -4.66 16.12
N GLY A 42 8.94 -4.11 15.62
CA GLY A 42 10.21 -4.03 16.35
C GLY A 42 11.09 -5.26 16.14
N ARG A 43 11.84 -5.66 17.17
CA ARG A 43 12.83 -6.72 17.05
C ARG A 43 12.18 -8.10 17.02
N ILE A 44 12.58 -8.92 16.05
CA ILE A 44 12.23 -10.35 16.00
C ILE A 44 13.54 -11.15 15.85
N PRO A 45 14.04 -11.81 16.90
CA PRO A 45 15.23 -12.63 16.80
C PRO A 45 15.03 -13.81 15.84
N ALA A 46 16.13 -14.42 15.38
CA ALA A 46 16.05 -15.65 14.58
C ALA A 46 15.30 -16.76 15.35
N GLY A 47 14.32 -17.39 14.71
CA GLY A 47 13.40 -18.36 15.34
C GLY A 47 12.36 -17.74 16.28
N GLY A 48 12.40 -16.40 16.48
CA GLY A 48 11.47 -15.68 17.33
C GLY A 48 10.07 -15.61 16.73
N THR A 49 9.07 -15.49 17.60
CA THR A 49 7.67 -15.29 17.25
C THR A 49 7.20 -13.95 17.78
N VAL A 50 6.33 -13.27 17.02
CA VAL A 50 5.65 -12.06 17.44
C VAL A 50 4.15 -12.20 17.24
N HIS A 51 3.41 -11.77 18.25
CA HIS A 51 1.95 -11.67 18.21
C HIS A 51 1.54 -10.29 17.70
N ILE A 52 0.65 -10.26 16.72
CA ILE A 52 0.07 -9.05 16.15
C ILE A 52 -1.37 -8.95 16.61
N GLU A 53 -1.72 -7.84 17.25
CA GLU A 53 -3.10 -7.44 17.54
C GLU A 53 -3.21 -5.92 17.39
N GLU A 54 -3.60 -5.49 16.19
CA GLU A 54 -3.56 -4.09 15.78
C GLU A 54 -4.93 -3.60 15.34
N LYS A 55 -5.40 -2.50 15.94
CA LYS A 55 -6.64 -1.86 15.53
C LYS A 55 -6.42 -0.97 14.32
N LEU A 56 -7.17 -1.24 13.26
CA LEU A 56 -7.20 -0.49 12.01
C LEU A 56 -8.20 0.68 12.06
N GLU A 57 -8.34 1.33 13.22
CA GLU A 57 -9.22 2.49 13.39
C GLU A 57 -8.54 3.77 12.85
N GLY A 58 -9.35 4.67 12.25
CA GLY A 58 -8.94 5.99 11.78
C GLY A 58 -8.96 6.15 10.24
N LEU A 59 -9.02 7.40 9.80
CA LEU A 59 -8.84 7.79 8.39
C LEU A 59 -7.49 7.26 7.91
N ASN A 60 -7.49 6.26 7.04
CA ASN A 60 -6.27 5.71 6.48
C ASN A 60 -5.95 6.50 5.21
N ILE A 61 -5.48 7.74 5.40
CA ILE A 61 -4.96 8.54 4.30
C ILE A 61 -3.68 7.82 3.85
N PRO A 62 -3.62 7.28 2.62
CA PRO A 62 -2.42 6.61 2.16
C PRO A 62 -1.28 7.64 2.20
N PRO A 63 -0.21 7.44 2.99
CA PRO A 63 0.97 8.27 2.85
C PRO A 63 1.42 8.29 1.40
N GLY A 64 1.76 9.46 0.89
CA GLY A 64 2.60 9.52 -0.31
C GLY A 64 3.89 8.72 -0.07
N PRO A 65 4.56 8.24 -1.13
CA PRO A 65 5.75 7.40 -0.97
C PRO A 65 6.85 8.06 -0.14
N GLU A 66 6.96 9.38 -0.15
CA GLU A 66 7.89 10.11 0.72
C GLU A 66 7.60 9.91 2.21
N MET A 67 6.33 9.95 2.61
CA MET A 67 5.92 9.73 4.00
C MET A 67 6.11 8.26 4.40
N LEU A 68 5.83 7.32 3.49
CA LEU A 68 6.12 5.90 3.72
C LEU A 68 7.63 5.65 3.87
N LEU A 69 8.45 6.23 3.00
CA LEU A 69 9.91 6.17 3.08
C LEU A 69 10.44 6.77 4.38
N ALA A 70 9.85 7.88 4.82
CA ALA A 70 10.19 8.50 6.09
C ALA A 70 9.80 7.62 7.29
N GLU A 71 8.68 6.89 7.23
CA GLU A 71 8.30 5.94 8.28
C GLU A 71 9.16 4.66 8.28
N LEU A 72 9.61 4.20 7.11
CA LEU A 72 10.44 3.00 6.96
C LEU A 72 11.95 3.25 7.17
N GLY A 73 12.42 4.45 6.82
CA GLY A 73 13.85 4.82 6.79
C GLY A 73 14.15 6.10 7.58
N GLY A 74 13.30 6.50 8.51
CA GLY A 74 13.50 7.69 9.37
C GLY A 74 13.22 9.02 8.66
N ARG A 75 12.74 10.01 9.43
CA ARG A 75 12.49 11.38 8.95
C ARG A 75 13.82 12.12 8.76
N GLY A 76 14.10 12.57 7.53
CA GLY A 76 15.26 13.39 7.22
C GLY A 76 15.16 14.02 5.83
N ASN A 77 15.38 15.34 5.73
CA ASN A 77 15.16 16.13 4.52
C ASN A 77 16.28 16.02 3.46
N GLN A 78 16.96 14.87 3.37
CA GLN A 78 17.83 14.41 2.27
C GLN A 78 18.75 13.30 2.79
N PRO A 79 19.00 12.24 2.01
CA PRO A 79 20.05 11.28 2.33
C PRO A 79 21.41 12.01 2.28
N ARG A 80 21.95 12.39 3.43
CA ARG A 80 23.31 12.91 3.57
C ARG A 80 24.20 11.82 4.18
N PRO A 81 25.43 11.63 3.67
CA PRO A 81 26.43 10.81 4.35
C PRO A 81 26.59 11.30 5.80
N GLY A 82 26.36 10.40 6.77
CA GLY A 82 26.36 10.72 8.21
C GLY A 82 24.98 10.68 8.90
N ASP A 83 23.88 10.59 8.14
CA ASP A 83 22.57 10.30 8.72
C ASP A 83 22.45 8.81 9.09
N PRO A 84 21.94 8.47 10.29
CA PRO A 84 21.87 7.09 10.78
C PRO A 84 21.04 6.15 9.89
N PHE A 85 20.13 6.68 9.08
CA PHE A 85 19.29 5.89 8.18
C PHE A 85 19.62 6.11 6.69
N PHE A 86 20.80 6.67 6.38
CA PHE A 86 21.23 6.93 5.00
C PHE A 86 21.20 5.65 4.14
N ARG A 87 21.72 4.53 4.67
CA ARG A 87 21.82 3.26 3.94
C ARG A 87 20.45 2.62 3.73
N GLU A 88 19.61 2.64 4.75
CA GLU A 88 18.23 2.15 4.70
C GLU A 88 17.44 2.91 3.63
N ARG A 89 17.55 4.24 3.57
CA ARG A 89 16.85 5.04 2.56
C ARG A 89 17.36 4.80 1.14
N GLN A 90 18.66 4.55 0.94
CA GLN A 90 19.19 4.17 -0.37
C GLN A 90 18.55 2.86 -0.86
N ILE A 91 18.56 1.81 -0.04
CA ILE A 91 17.97 0.51 -0.38
C ILE A 91 16.45 0.63 -0.58
N LEU A 92 15.74 1.36 0.29
CA LEU A 92 14.31 1.56 0.15
C LEU A 92 13.95 2.39 -1.09
N SER A 93 14.76 3.38 -1.46
CA SER A 93 14.45 4.23 -2.61
C SER A 93 14.39 3.44 -3.92
N GLU A 94 15.31 2.51 -4.14
CA GLU A 94 15.27 1.61 -5.30
C GLU A 94 14.00 0.73 -5.31
N ASN A 95 13.53 0.35 -4.12
CA ASN A 95 12.37 -0.55 -3.95
C ASN A 95 11.01 0.16 -3.92
N VAL A 96 10.98 1.46 -3.61
CA VAL A 96 9.75 2.26 -3.54
C VAL A 96 9.54 3.09 -4.80
N TYR A 97 10.63 3.49 -5.50
CA TYR A 97 10.55 4.28 -6.74
C TYR A 97 10.73 3.45 -8.03
N GLY A 98 11.02 2.15 -7.96
CA GLY A 98 11.15 1.26 -9.14
C GLY A 98 9.80 0.92 -9.80
N GLU A 99 9.79 0.84 -11.13
CA GLU A 99 8.59 0.60 -11.97
C GLU A 99 7.69 -0.52 -11.42
N LEU A 100 6.41 -0.18 -11.17
CA LEU A 100 5.35 -1.04 -10.62
C LEU A 100 5.59 -1.52 -9.18
N GLY A 101 4.62 -1.23 -8.31
CA GLY A 101 4.33 -2.13 -7.20
C GLY A 101 4.48 -1.53 -5.82
N TRP A 102 3.44 -0.80 -5.41
CA TRP A 102 2.91 -1.09 -4.09
C TRP A 102 2.40 -2.53 -4.16
N PRO A 103 2.99 -3.47 -3.42
CA PRO A 103 2.48 -4.83 -3.43
C PRO A 103 1.07 -4.79 -2.83
N ALA A 104 0.08 -5.30 -3.55
CA ALA A 104 -1.24 -5.49 -2.99
C ALA A 104 -1.14 -6.37 -1.72
N GLY A 105 -1.89 -6.02 -0.67
CA GLY A 105 -1.92 -6.76 0.60
C GLY A 105 -0.89 -6.30 1.64
N ILE A 106 -0.50 -7.20 2.54
CA ILE A 106 0.41 -6.91 3.66
C ILE A 106 1.85 -7.21 3.26
N GLN A 107 2.75 -6.25 3.46
CA GLN A 107 4.19 -6.43 3.29
C GLN A 107 4.90 -6.44 4.63
N PHE A 108 5.67 -7.47 4.89
CA PHE A 108 6.65 -7.49 5.95
C PHE A 108 7.96 -6.85 5.47
N ILE A 109 8.55 -6.01 6.31
CA ILE A 109 9.85 -5.38 6.10
C ILE A 109 10.64 -5.50 7.41
N GLY A 110 11.88 -5.97 7.36
CA GLY A 110 12.77 -6.02 8.52
C GLY A 110 14.23 -5.83 8.15
N TRP A 111 14.99 -5.24 9.06
CA TRP A 111 16.43 -4.98 8.90
C TRP A 111 17.27 -5.93 9.73
N HIS A 112 18.32 -6.47 9.12
CA HIS A 112 19.38 -7.19 9.80
C HIS A 112 20.70 -6.44 9.63
N ASP A 113 21.39 -6.18 10.74
CA ASP A 113 22.75 -5.65 10.75
C ASP A 113 23.73 -6.82 10.72
N GLY A 114 24.45 -6.96 9.62
CA GLY A 114 25.36 -8.09 9.38
C GLY A 114 25.30 -8.57 7.92
N PRO A 115 26.27 -9.41 7.52
CA PRO A 115 26.25 -10.01 6.20
C PRO A 115 25.05 -10.96 6.05
N PRO A 116 24.42 -11.06 4.87
CA PRO A 116 23.60 -12.22 4.56
C PRO A 116 24.57 -13.41 4.64
N GLY A 117 24.34 -14.40 5.52
CA GLY A 117 25.30 -15.45 5.92
C GLY A 117 25.81 -16.42 4.83
N VAL A 118 26.05 -15.91 3.63
CA VAL A 118 26.49 -16.53 2.38
C VAL A 118 27.86 -15.98 1.96
N PHE A 119 28.26 -14.79 2.44
CA PHE A 119 29.54 -14.18 2.09
C PHE A 119 30.29 -13.70 3.34
N GLU A 120 31.45 -14.28 3.59
CA GLU A 120 32.45 -13.64 4.44
C GLU A 120 33.23 -12.63 3.60
N VAL A 121 33.20 -11.36 3.99
CA VAL A 121 34.15 -10.39 3.45
C VAL A 121 35.51 -10.69 4.07
N ALA A 122 36.45 -11.16 3.26
CA ALA A 122 37.82 -11.44 3.68
C ALA A 122 38.57 -10.12 4.00
N GLY A 123 38.32 -9.55 5.18
CA GLY A 123 39.07 -8.41 5.73
C GLY A 123 40.28 -8.84 6.56
N LYS A 124 41.30 -7.98 6.66
CA LYS A 124 42.46 -8.18 7.55
C LYS A 124 41.97 -8.31 9.01
N PRO A 125 42.50 -9.27 9.80
CA PRO A 125 42.16 -9.40 11.21
C PRO A 125 42.48 -8.09 11.95
N GLY A 126 41.46 -7.52 12.62
CA GLY A 126 41.54 -6.23 13.31
C GLY A 126 40.90 -5.04 12.60
N GLN A 127 40.44 -5.19 11.34
CA GLN A 127 39.70 -4.15 10.58
C GLN A 127 38.39 -4.65 9.96
N ARG A 128 37.89 -5.83 10.34
CA ARG A 128 36.55 -6.29 9.95
C ARG A 128 35.52 -5.47 10.74
N GLU A 129 35.08 -4.35 10.20
CA GLU A 129 33.78 -3.79 10.56
C GLU A 129 32.72 -4.56 9.78
N ASP A 130 31.87 -5.32 10.48
CA ASP A 130 30.68 -5.94 9.87
C ASP A 130 29.68 -4.84 9.52
N CYS A 131 29.89 -4.19 8.37
CA CYS A 131 29.04 -3.13 7.85
C CYS A 131 27.86 -3.65 7.01
N GLY A 132 27.61 -4.97 7.00
CA GLY A 132 26.51 -5.56 6.23
C GLY A 132 25.15 -5.02 6.68
N LEU A 133 24.27 -4.75 5.72
CA LEU A 133 22.88 -4.38 5.98
C LEU A 133 22.01 -5.18 5.02
N VAL A 134 21.07 -5.94 5.57
CA VAL A 134 20.15 -6.78 4.78
C VAL A 134 18.72 -6.31 5.02
N LEU A 135 18.02 -6.07 3.92
CA LEU A 135 16.58 -5.85 3.91
C LEU A 135 15.86 -7.18 3.67
N VAL A 136 15.09 -7.63 4.64
CA VAL A 136 14.13 -8.72 4.47
C VAL A 136 12.79 -8.10 4.08
N LYS A 137 12.29 -8.42 2.89
CA LYS A 137 10.96 -8.02 2.40
C LYS A 137 10.18 -9.26 1.97
N GLN A 138 8.95 -9.40 2.46
CA GLN A 138 8.10 -10.53 2.11
C GLN A 138 6.62 -10.15 2.09
N ALA A 139 5.87 -10.61 1.08
CA ALA A 139 4.42 -10.55 1.12
C ALA A 139 3.88 -11.57 2.14
N ILE A 140 3.07 -11.11 3.08
CA ILE A 140 2.42 -11.97 4.06
C ILE A 140 1.03 -12.32 3.55
N LYS A 141 0.72 -13.62 3.53
CA LYS A 141 -0.62 -14.08 3.19
C LYS A 141 -1.58 -13.62 4.28
N MET A 142 -2.67 -13.00 3.85
CA MET A 142 -3.75 -12.60 4.72
C MET A 142 -4.97 -13.43 4.37
N ASP A 143 -5.54 -14.09 5.36
CA ASP A 143 -6.82 -14.77 5.24
C ASP A 143 -7.92 -13.88 5.80
N ILE A 144 -9.09 -13.88 5.17
CA ILE A 144 -10.28 -13.23 5.72
C ILE A 144 -11.15 -14.32 6.31
N ALA A 145 -11.33 -14.27 7.63
CA ALA A 145 -12.18 -15.21 8.33
C ALA A 145 -13.64 -15.11 7.87
N ALA A 146 -14.41 -16.17 8.04
CA ALA A 146 -15.84 -16.15 7.78
C ALA A 146 -16.53 -15.08 8.66
N GLY A 147 -17.54 -14.42 8.09
CA GLY A 147 -18.24 -13.31 8.75
C GLY A 147 -17.85 -11.93 8.20
N ARG A 148 -18.04 -10.90 9.03
CA ARG A 148 -17.86 -9.50 8.62
C ARG A 148 -16.39 -9.13 8.53
N PHE A 149 -16.01 -8.47 7.44
CA PHE A 149 -14.68 -7.92 7.23
C PHE A 149 -14.73 -6.42 6.93
N HIS A 150 -13.61 -5.76 7.23
CA HIS A 150 -13.36 -4.36 6.86
C HIS A 150 -11.95 -4.25 6.26
N LEU A 151 -11.88 -3.89 4.99
CA LEU A 151 -10.64 -3.51 4.32
C LEU A 151 -10.45 -1.99 4.48
N PRO A 152 -9.34 -1.52 5.06
CA PRO A 152 -9.09 -0.10 5.20
C PRO A 152 -8.76 0.54 3.85
N ALA A 153 -8.96 1.86 3.76
CA ALA A 153 -8.51 2.66 2.64
C ALA A 153 -7.01 2.45 2.37
N GLY A 154 -6.65 2.37 1.09
CA GLY A 154 -5.28 2.09 0.64
C GLY A 154 -4.95 0.61 0.49
N PHE A 155 -5.75 -0.32 1.04
CA PHE A 155 -5.53 -1.77 0.87
C PHE A 155 -5.59 -2.18 -0.61
N ILE A 156 -6.60 -1.67 -1.32
CA ILE A 156 -6.77 -1.87 -2.75
C ILE A 156 -6.11 -0.70 -3.48
N THR A 157 -5.07 -0.98 -4.25
CA THR A 157 -4.40 0.03 -5.08
C THR A 157 -5.13 0.14 -6.42
N PRO A 158 -5.53 1.35 -6.86
CA PRO A 158 -6.18 1.48 -8.15
C PRO A 158 -5.20 1.25 -9.30
N ARG A 159 -5.72 0.67 -10.38
CA ARG A 159 -5.05 0.65 -11.67
C ARG A 159 -5.46 1.90 -12.45
N ARG A 160 -4.54 2.47 -13.23
CA ARG A 160 -4.92 3.49 -14.22
C ARG A 160 -5.75 2.80 -15.31
N GLY A 161 -6.98 3.26 -15.51
CA GLY A 161 -7.80 2.87 -16.66
C GLY A 161 -7.22 3.40 -17.96
N ASP A 162 -7.68 2.88 -19.10
CA ASP A 162 -7.18 3.26 -20.43
C ASP A 162 -7.06 4.78 -20.58
N LEU A 163 -5.83 5.26 -20.76
CA LEU A 163 -5.54 6.59 -21.25
C LEU A 163 -6.06 6.65 -22.69
N LYS A 164 -7.30 7.10 -22.89
CA LYS A 164 -7.79 7.42 -24.23
C LYS A 164 -7.06 8.68 -24.69
N TYR A 165 -5.92 8.50 -25.35
CA TYR A 165 -5.24 9.55 -26.08
C TYR A 165 -6.10 9.93 -27.28
N THR A 166 -6.61 11.16 -27.31
CA THR A 166 -7.14 11.74 -28.55
C THR A 166 -6.01 12.52 -29.20
N ALA A 167 -5.18 11.84 -30.00
CA ALA A 167 -4.19 12.51 -30.82
C ALA A 167 -4.91 13.24 -31.96
N LEU A 168 -5.11 14.55 -31.83
CA LEU A 168 -5.47 15.41 -32.95
C LEU A 168 -4.20 15.64 -33.78
N THR A 169 -3.98 14.83 -34.82
CA THR A 169 -2.92 15.07 -35.80
C THR A 169 -3.36 16.18 -36.76
N GLY A 170 -3.10 17.42 -36.38
CA GLY A 170 -3.12 18.61 -37.23
C GLY A 170 -1.82 19.39 -37.05
N VAL A 171 -1.45 20.21 -38.04
CA VAL A 171 -0.13 20.85 -38.22
C VAL A 171 0.35 21.72 -37.03
N GLU A 172 -0.51 21.96 -36.04
CA GLU A 172 -0.12 22.38 -34.69
C GLU A 172 -0.42 21.23 -33.72
N SER A 173 0.57 20.36 -33.49
CA SER A 173 0.46 19.25 -32.55
C SER A 173 0.43 19.76 -31.11
N LYS A 174 -0.71 20.27 -30.66
CA LYS A 174 -1.04 20.42 -29.24
C LYS A 174 -1.62 19.09 -28.77
N VAL A 175 -0.82 18.33 -28.02
CA VAL A 175 -1.33 17.22 -27.23
C VAL A 175 -2.24 17.84 -26.16
N ILE A 176 -3.55 17.73 -26.35
CA ILE A 176 -4.52 18.13 -25.33
C ILE A 176 -4.56 16.98 -24.32
N TYR A 177 -3.86 17.16 -23.21
CA TYR A 177 -4.06 16.35 -22.02
C TYR A 177 -5.45 16.67 -21.48
N ASP A 178 -6.36 15.70 -21.38
CA ASP A 178 -7.66 15.90 -20.71
C ASP A 178 -7.49 16.20 -19.20
N GLY A 179 -6.25 16.21 -18.67
CA GLY A 179 -5.95 16.59 -17.29
C GLY A 179 -6.55 15.63 -16.25
N HIS A 180 -7.21 14.55 -16.67
CA HIS A 180 -7.90 13.60 -15.82
C HIS A 180 -7.27 12.20 -15.91
N VAL A 181 -7.23 11.52 -14.77
CA VAL A 181 -6.83 10.11 -14.65
C VAL A 181 -8.05 9.30 -14.23
N ASN A 182 -8.34 8.25 -15.01
CA ASN A 182 -9.34 7.25 -14.62
C ASN A 182 -8.67 6.20 -13.73
N LEU A 183 -9.26 5.94 -12.57
CA LEU A 183 -8.79 4.97 -11.60
C LEU A 183 -9.79 3.82 -11.53
N VAL A 184 -9.29 2.59 -11.53
CA VAL A 184 -10.11 1.38 -11.39
C VAL A 184 -9.63 0.62 -10.17
N TYR A 185 -10.49 0.55 -9.16
CA TYR A 185 -10.31 -0.30 -7.99
C TYR A 185 -10.98 -1.62 -8.27
N ASN A 186 -10.24 -2.71 -8.21
CA ASN A 186 -10.79 -4.06 -8.31
C ASN A 186 -10.74 -4.70 -6.93
N ILE A 187 -11.90 -4.99 -6.33
CA ILE A 187 -11.96 -5.55 -4.98
C ILE A 187 -11.37 -6.97 -4.95
N ASP A 188 -11.39 -7.69 -6.06
CA ASP A 188 -10.76 -9.01 -6.17
C ASP A 188 -9.23 -8.94 -5.96
N ASP A 189 -8.61 -7.78 -6.21
CA ASP A 189 -7.17 -7.57 -5.95
C ASP A 189 -6.85 -7.61 -4.45
N ALA A 190 -7.87 -7.59 -3.57
CA ALA A 190 -7.69 -7.80 -2.13
C ALA A 190 -7.36 -9.26 -1.77
N GLY A 191 -7.46 -10.20 -2.71
CA GLY A 191 -7.08 -11.60 -2.50
C GLY A 191 -8.08 -12.40 -1.65
N ILE A 192 -9.33 -11.94 -1.53
CA ILE A 192 -10.40 -12.67 -0.84
C ILE A 192 -10.75 -13.92 -1.66
N ARG A 193 -10.38 -15.10 -1.16
CA ARG A 193 -10.55 -16.37 -1.89
C ARG A 193 -11.95 -16.98 -1.75
N SER A 194 -12.63 -16.65 -0.66
CA SER A 194 -13.98 -17.14 -0.38
C SER A 194 -15.03 -16.27 -1.05
N ASN A 195 -16.23 -16.81 -1.25
CA ASN A 195 -17.35 -16.02 -1.73
C ASN A 195 -17.66 -14.90 -0.72
N PHE A 196 -17.76 -13.68 -1.21
CA PHE A 196 -18.05 -12.52 -0.38
C PHE A 196 -19.15 -11.66 -0.98
N LYS A 197 -19.80 -10.90 -0.10
CA LYS A 197 -20.77 -9.86 -0.46
C LYS A 197 -20.30 -8.53 0.09
N ILE A 198 -20.30 -7.50 -0.74
CA ILE A 198 -20.01 -6.12 -0.32
C ILE A 198 -21.27 -5.50 0.29
N GLU A 199 -21.11 -4.86 1.44
CA GLU A 199 -22.16 -4.16 2.19
C GLU A 199 -22.00 -2.64 2.16
N ALA A 200 -20.77 -2.15 2.03
CA ALA A 200 -20.48 -0.72 1.91
C ALA A 200 -19.13 -0.45 1.25
N LEU A 201 -19.02 0.72 0.65
CA LEU A 201 -17.76 1.31 0.18
C LEU A 201 -17.58 2.66 0.85
N ASP A 202 -16.35 3.05 1.11
CA ASP A 202 -16.04 4.38 1.62
C ASP A 202 -14.82 4.95 0.91
N ILE A 203 -15.06 6.01 0.13
CA ILE A 203 -14.04 6.68 -0.66
C ILE A 203 -13.51 7.82 0.20
N GLN A 204 -12.20 7.84 0.43
CA GLN A 204 -11.57 8.74 1.41
C GLN A 204 -10.40 9.48 0.77
N TYR A 205 -10.34 10.80 0.94
CA TYR A 205 -9.16 11.61 0.61
C TYR A 205 -9.14 12.88 1.48
N ILE A 206 -8.02 13.60 1.50
CA ILE A 206 -7.92 14.85 2.27
C ILE A 206 -8.71 15.94 1.54
N GLN A 207 -9.46 16.74 2.29
CA GLN A 207 -10.12 17.93 1.77
C GLN A 207 -9.12 18.87 1.07
N GLY A 208 -9.38 19.28 -0.16
CA GLY A 208 -8.47 20.11 -0.95
C GLY A 208 -7.24 19.37 -1.49
N GLN A 209 -7.18 18.03 -1.40
CA GLN A 209 -6.10 17.23 -1.99
C GLN A 209 -6.05 17.33 -3.52
N PHE A 210 -7.21 17.46 -4.15
CA PHE A 210 -7.35 17.55 -5.60
C PHE A 210 -7.81 18.94 -6.00
N ALA A 211 -7.17 19.53 -7.02
CA ALA A 211 -7.52 20.85 -7.53
C ALA A 211 -8.85 20.88 -8.30
N SER A 212 -9.38 19.71 -8.68
CA SER A 212 -10.74 19.59 -9.22
C SER A 212 -11.48 18.45 -8.53
N PRO A 213 -12.81 18.44 -8.59
CA PRO A 213 -13.63 17.42 -7.94
C PRO A 213 -13.24 16.01 -8.37
N VAL A 214 -13.27 15.09 -7.41
CA VAL A 214 -13.21 13.65 -7.69
C VAL A 214 -14.59 13.20 -8.12
N GLU A 215 -14.67 12.39 -9.17
CA GLU A 215 -15.94 11.86 -9.67
C GLU A 215 -15.97 10.33 -9.53
N ILE A 216 -17.15 9.79 -9.31
CA ILE A 216 -17.43 8.35 -9.32
C ILE A 216 -18.31 8.00 -10.51
N TYR A 217 -18.06 6.85 -11.13
CA TYR A 217 -18.85 6.41 -12.26
C TYR A 217 -20.13 5.70 -11.79
N ASN A 218 -21.28 6.24 -12.18
CA ASN A 218 -22.58 5.60 -12.03
C ASN A 218 -22.81 4.64 -13.22
N CYS A 219 -22.74 3.33 -12.96
CA CYS A 219 -22.85 2.29 -13.98
C CYS A 219 -24.29 2.08 -14.49
N GLN A 220 -25.30 2.49 -13.73
CA GLN A 220 -26.70 2.38 -14.14
C GLN A 220 -27.11 3.46 -15.13
N GLN A 221 -26.53 4.66 -14.98
CA GLN A 221 -26.87 5.83 -15.78
C GLN A 221 -25.79 6.19 -16.81
N ASP A 222 -24.70 5.41 -16.87
CA ASP A 222 -23.53 5.64 -17.74
C ASP A 222 -23.02 7.09 -17.65
N LYS A 223 -22.81 7.58 -16.42
CA LYS A 223 -22.39 8.96 -16.20
C LYS A 223 -21.45 9.09 -15.00
N TRP A 224 -20.63 10.13 -15.02
CA TRP A 224 -19.81 10.53 -13.88
C TRP A 224 -20.62 11.41 -12.93
N GLU A 225 -20.47 11.18 -11.63
CA GLU A 225 -21.10 11.95 -10.57
C GLU A 225 -20.02 12.51 -9.64
N GLN A 226 -20.13 13.79 -9.29
CA GLN A 226 -19.17 14.44 -8.40
C GLN A 226 -19.33 13.93 -6.97
N LEU A 227 -18.20 13.59 -6.35
CA LEU A 227 -18.14 13.32 -4.92
C LEU A 227 -17.98 14.64 -4.15
N PRO A 228 -18.53 14.72 -2.92
CA PRO A 228 -18.17 15.80 -2.02
C PRO A 228 -16.67 15.76 -1.71
N ASP A 229 -16.07 16.92 -1.45
CA ASP A 229 -14.65 17.02 -1.09
C ASP A 229 -14.37 16.24 0.20
N GLY A 230 -13.26 15.49 0.21
CA GLY A 230 -12.94 14.49 1.24
C GLY A 230 -13.51 13.08 1.00
N GLY A 231 -14.40 12.92 0.02
CA GLY A 231 -14.99 11.65 -0.36
C GLY A 231 -16.31 11.33 0.33
N ARG A 232 -16.80 10.09 0.17
CA ARG A 232 -18.16 9.71 0.56
C ARG A 232 -18.27 8.21 0.83
N ARG A 233 -19.07 7.88 1.84
CA ARG A 233 -19.57 6.52 2.09
C ARG A 233 -20.77 6.18 1.20
N ILE A 234 -20.70 5.03 0.55
CA ILE A 234 -21.73 4.41 -0.29
C ILE A 234 -22.29 3.22 0.49
N THR A 235 -23.58 3.28 0.78
CA THR A 235 -24.31 2.26 1.54
C THR A 235 -24.84 1.15 0.64
N ALA A 236 -25.31 0.05 1.24
CA ALA A 236 -25.77 -1.14 0.54
C ALA A 236 -26.85 -0.87 -0.54
N ASP A 237 -27.74 0.09 -0.29
CA ASP A 237 -28.81 0.54 -1.18
C ASP A 237 -28.32 1.33 -2.40
N GLU A 238 -27.10 1.87 -2.34
CA GLU A 238 -26.48 2.64 -3.43
C GLU A 238 -25.42 1.82 -4.19
N LEU A 239 -24.95 0.69 -3.64
CA LEU A 239 -23.87 -0.11 -4.22
C LEU A 239 -24.11 -0.46 -5.68
N SER A 240 -25.32 -0.89 -6.04
CA SER A 240 -25.64 -1.29 -7.42
C SER A 240 -25.52 -0.15 -8.44
N ARG A 241 -25.42 1.12 -7.99
CA ARG A 241 -25.21 2.29 -8.85
C ARG A 241 -23.73 2.49 -9.20
N TYR A 242 -22.81 2.04 -8.34
CA TYR A 242 -21.38 2.40 -8.43
C TYR A 242 -20.44 1.19 -8.49
N LEU A 243 -20.92 0.00 -8.10
CA LEU A 243 -20.17 -1.25 -8.11
C LEU A 243 -20.64 -2.12 -9.29
N ASN A 244 -19.70 -2.49 -10.17
CA ASN A 244 -19.96 -3.42 -11.27
C ASN A 244 -18.80 -4.41 -11.38
N ASP A 245 -19.08 -5.72 -11.39
CA ASP A 245 -18.08 -6.79 -11.40
C ASP A 245 -16.95 -6.56 -10.37
N ASN A 246 -17.31 -6.27 -9.12
CA ASN A 246 -16.38 -5.95 -8.02
C ASN A 246 -15.44 -4.76 -8.31
N LYS A 247 -15.78 -3.91 -9.28
CA LYS A 247 -14.98 -2.74 -9.66
C LYS A 247 -15.69 -1.44 -9.33
N VAL A 248 -14.91 -0.50 -8.82
CA VAL A 248 -15.28 0.90 -8.59
C VAL A 248 -14.39 1.76 -9.49
N ARG A 249 -14.98 2.71 -10.20
CA ARG A 249 -14.23 3.63 -11.07
C ARG A 249 -14.32 5.05 -10.55
N LEU A 250 -13.17 5.69 -10.42
CA LEU A 250 -13.05 7.10 -10.05
C LEU A 250 -12.38 7.88 -11.19
N LYS A 251 -12.71 9.16 -11.30
CA LYS A 251 -12.02 10.13 -12.16
C LYS A 251 -11.45 11.21 -11.26
N VAL A 252 -10.16 11.49 -11.40
CA VAL A 252 -9.46 12.55 -10.65
C VAL A 252 -8.79 13.49 -11.63
N ALA A 253 -8.81 14.79 -11.34
CA ALA A 253 -8.04 15.76 -12.12
C ALA A 253 -6.66 15.99 -11.50
N GLY A 254 -5.67 16.18 -12.39
CA GLY A 254 -4.29 16.50 -12.04
C GLY A 254 -3.35 15.32 -12.23
N GLU A 255 -2.25 15.59 -12.92
CA GLU A 255 -1.00 14.92 -12.60
C GLU A 255 -0.58 15.41 -11.22
N SER A 256 -0.38 14.49 -10.26
CA SER A 256 0.35 14.86 -9.06
C SER A 256 1.76 15.28 -9.50
N PRO A 257 2.27 16.45 -9.10
CA PRO A 257 3.64 16.87 -9.41
C PRO A 257 4.69 16.00 -8.70
N ALA A 258 4.28 15.09 -7.82
CA ALA A 258 5.14 14.07 -7.24
C ALA A 258 5.21 12.85 -8.18
N PRO A 259 6.36 12.12 -8.22
CA PRO A 259 6.53 10.94 -9.08
C PRO A 259 5.49 9.82 -8.83
N TYR A 260 4.70 9.91 -7.76
CA TYR A 260 3.62 8.99 -7.40
C TYR A 260 2.43 9.75 -6.78
N PRO A 261 1.26 9.76 -7.44
CA PRO A 261 0.08 10.42 -6.90
C PRO A 261 -0.48 9.68 -5.68
N VAL A 262 -0.85 10.42 -4.63
CA VAL A 262 -1.74 9.89 -3.59
C VAL A 262 -3.14 9.82 -4.20
N TRP A 263 -3.60 8.61 -4.53
CA TRP A 263 -4.95 8.38 -5.03
C TRP A 263 -5.98 8.43 -3.90
N PRO A 264 -7.27 8.67 -4.20
CA PRO A 264 -8.32 8.42 -3.22
C PRO A 264 -8.20 7.00 -2.64
N GLY A 265 -8.38 6.85 -1.35
CA GLY A 265 -8.44 5.54 -0.72
C GLY A 265 -9.82 4.92 -0.90
N LEU A 266 -9.88 3.60 -1.09
CA LEU A 266 -11.12 2.83 -1.06
C LEU A 266 -11.12 1.89 0.15
N ALA A 267 -11.98 2.15 1.12
CA ALA A 267 -12.32 1.20 2.17
C ALA A 267 -13.54 0.37 1.77
N VAL A 268 -13.57 -0.89 2.18
CA VAL A 268 -14.58 -1.86 1.78
C VAL A 268 -15.08 -2.63 2.99
N GLU A 269 -16.39 -2.70 3.17
CA GLU A 269 -17.04 -3.54 4.17
C GLU A 269 -17.85 -4.64 3.48
N GLY A 270 -17.79 -5.84 4.02
CA GLY A 270 -18.53 -6.97 3.47
C GLY A 270 -18.60 -8.16 4.41
N VAL A 271 -19.19 -9.25 3.90
CA VAL A 271 -19.35 -10.51 4.60
C VAL A 271 -18.81 -11.65 3.74
N VAL A 272 -17.91 -12.45 4.30
CA VAL A 272 -17.48 -13.73 3.74
C VAL A 272 -18.45 -14.82 4.20
N SER A 273 -18.96 -15.61 3.26
CA SER A 273 -19.88 -16.74 3.48
C SER A 273 -19.17 -18.08 3.45
#